data_AF-A0AAF0MPA1-F1
#
_entry.id   AF-A0AAF0MPA1-F1
#
_cell.length_a   1.000
_cell.length_b   1.000
_cell.length_c   1.000
_cell.angle_alpha   90.00
_cell.angle_beta   90.00
_cell.angle_gamma   90.00
#
_symmetry.space_group_name_H-M   'P 1'
#
loop_
_entity.id
_entity.type
_entity.pdbx_description
1 polymer ?
#
loop_
_entity_poly.entity_id
_entity_poly.type
_entity_poly.pdbx_seq_one_letter_code
_entity_poly.pdbx_strand_id
1 'polypeptide(L)'
;MLSKTNMCIAVVMAVAVVGALVIAYTYYNDDDDGEQADVSLMADNLVDNYASKFGDFYVADGATSDSATVMTDTGSARLAHTQIVYRNSDSAKSDYETLAAAVAAKEGFMGATPSQITGIDTDGFEGFTAYKIDVQVGTMTKFTIVYFAAYSGNVVLDGTNNGLYHAGSLATDSEFKSVFSAIQSSLTQSCSRSAANMAAYVDESYSGGFGDFYVVDGASADTASAQADTGSARLPYSTVTFTLADDAEAQYNTLASVVAAKEGFMGATPSEVTGISGFDGITAYKIDVQVGTMTKFTIVYFAAYSHGVLIDCSNTGLYFAGSLAGDSDIASVMQAISDAVYA
;
A
#
# COMPACT_ATOMS: atom_id res chain seq x y z
N MET A 1 49.31 1.75 -7.32
CA MET A 1 49.05 1.73 -5.86
C MET A 1 47.98 2.79 -5.58
N LEU A 2 46.73 2.39 -5.41
CA LEU A 2 45.65 3.28 -4.99
C LEU A 2 45.84 3.60 -3.49
N SER A 3 45.68 4.86 -3.08
CA SER A 3 45.85 5.26 -1.69
C SER A 3 44.77 4.61 -0.81
N LYS A 4 45.08 4.36 0.47
CA LYS A 4 44.21 3.67 1.44
C LYS A 4 42.78 4.27 1.54
N THR A 5 42.63 5.55 1.23
CA THR A 5 41.33 6.25 1.21
C THR A 5 40.44 5.78 0.05
N ASN A 6 41.02 5.49 -1.12
CA ASN A 6 40.26 5.01 -2.28
C ASN A 6 39.87 3.53 -2.17
N MET A 7 40.59 2.74 -1.36
CA MET A 7 40.20 1.36 -1.04
C MET A 7 38.98 1.30 -0.12
N CYS A 8 38.84 2.23 0.84
CA CYS A 8 37.69 2.24 1.75
C CYS A 8 36.39 2.63 1.02
N ILE A 9 36.45 3.60 0.09
CA ILE A 9 35.29 4.00 -0.71
C ILE A 9 34.87 2.88 -1.68
N ALA A 10 35.83 2.16 -2.29
CA ALA A 10 35.53 1.03 -3.16
C ALA A 10 34.91 -0.17 -2.40
N VAL A 11 35.33 -0.42 -1.16
CA VAL A 11 34.78 -1.50 -0.32
C VAL A 11 33.39 -1.12 0.21
N VAL A 12 33.15 0.13 0.60
CA VAL A 12 31.81 0.58 1.03
C VAL A 12 30.82 0.58 -0.14
N MET A 13 31.24 0.97 -1.34
CA MET A 13 30.41 0.88 -2.55
C MET A 13 30.16 -0.58 -2.98
N ALA A 14 31.15 -1.48 -2.83
CA ALA A 14 30.95 -2.89 -3.13
C ALA A 14 30.01 -3.58 -2.12
N VAL A 15 30.05 -3.21 -0.84
CA VAL A 15 29.12 -3.75 0.18
C VAL A 15 27.70 -3.18 0.01
N ALA A 16 27.55 -1.90 -0.38
CA ALA A 16 26.24 -1.32 -0.66
C ALA A 16 25.59 -1.92 -1.94
N VAL A 17 26.38 -2.18 -2.99
CA VAL A 17 25.89 -2.80 -4.23
C VAL A 17 25.65 -4.30 -4.07
N VAL A 18 26.45 -5.01 -3.26
CA VAL A 18 26.19 -6.42 -2.92
C VAL A 18 25.02 -6.55 -1.94
N GLY A 19 24.82 -5.62 -1.00
CA GLY A 19 23.63 -5.58 -0.14
C GLY A 19 22.35 -5.36 -0.94
N ALA A 20 22.35 -4.41 -1.88
CA ALA A 20 21.19 -4.16 -2.76
C ALA A 20 20.91 -5.33 -3.72
N LEU A 21 21.94 -6.03 -4.20
CA LEU A 21 21.79 -7.21 -5.06
C LEU A 21 21.42 -8.48 -4.28
N VAL A 22 21.82 -8.61 -3.01
CA VAL A 22 21.40 -9.73 -2.15
C VAL A 22 19.94 -9.55 -1.75
N ILE A 23 19.49 -8.34 -1.41
CA ILE A 23 18.06 -8.06 -1.18
C ILE A 23 17.25 -8.35 -2.45
N ALA A 24 17.71 -7.92 -3.63
CA ALA A 24 17.04 -8.23 -4.88
C ALA A 24 17.10 -9.72 -5.30
N TYR A 25 18.02 -10.52 -4.73
CA TYR A 25 18.18 -11.94 -5.06
C TYR A 25 17.49 -12.88 -4.05
N THR A 26 17.42 -12.52 -2.76
CA THR A 26 16.58 -13.23 -1.78
C THR A 26 15.09 -12.98 -2.04
N TYR A 27 14.70 -11.79 -2.50
CA TYR A 27 13.32 -11.50 -2.93
C TYR A 27 12.88 -12.27 -4.20
N TYR A 28 13.81 -12.89 -4.92
CA TYR A 28 13.53 -13.60 -6.18
C TYR A 28 13.69 -15.13 -6.08
N ASN A 29 14.19 -15.67 -4.96
CA ASN A 29 14.57 -17.09 -4.88
C ASN A 29 14.30 -17.80 -3.54
N ASP A 30 13.51 -17.24 -2.62
CA ASP A 30 12.96 -18.08 -1.55
C ASP A 30 11.77 -18.88 -2.09
N ASP A 31 12.03 -20.19 -2.27
CA ASP A 31 11.05 -21.28 -2.43
C ASP A 31 10.19 -21.47 -1.15
N ASP A 32 9.68 -20.39 -0.57
CA ASP A 32 8.74 -20.39 0.55
C ASP A 32 7.45 -19.69 0.10
N ASP A 33 6.38 -20.49 -0.09
CA ASP A 33 4.98 -20.07 -0.26
C ASP A 33 4.75 -18.60 -0.67
N GLY A 34 5.05 -18.29 -1.94
CA GLY A 34 5.13 -16.92 -2.46
C GLY A 34 3.94 -16.04 -2.09
N GLU A 35 4.23 -14.90 -1.46
CA GLU A 35 3.25 -13.85 -1.16
C GLU A 35 2.41 -13.54 -2.41
N GLN A 36 1.14 -13.89 -2.36
CA GLN A 36 0.20 -13.63 -3.44
C GLN A 36 -0.01 -12.11 -3.57
N ALA A 37 0.11 -11.61 -4.80
CA ALA A 37 -0.20 -10.23 -5.14
C ALA A 37 -1.66 -9.89 -4.76
N ASP A 38 -1.86 -8.92 -3.86
CA ASP A 38 -3.21 -8.48 -3.48
C ASP A 38 -3.78 -7.55 -4.56
N VAL A 39 -4.73 -8.08 -5.33
CA VAL A 39 -5.30 -7.35 -6.44
C VAL A 39 -6.37 -6.33 -6.03
N SER A 40 -6.88 -6.40 -4.80
CA SER A 40 -7.79 -5.37 -4.26
C SER A 40 -7.02 -4.09 -3.96
N LEU A 41 -5.84 -4.20 -3.37
CA LEU A 41 -4.95 -3.06 -3.15
C LEU A 41 -4.48 -2.44 -4.46
N MET A 42 -4.18 -3.26 -5.48
CA MET A 42 -3.86 -2.76 -6.82
C MET A 42 -5.01 -1.97 -7.46
N ALA A 43 -6.25 -2.38 -7.19
CA ALA A 43 -7.45 -1.71 -7.70
C ALA A 43 -7.69 -0.39 -6.98
N ASP A 44 -7.55 -0.36 -5.64
CA ASP A 44 -7.64 0.88 -4.84
C ASP A 44 -6.56 1.88 -5.23
N ASN A 45 -5.31 1.42 -5.40
CA ASN A 45 -4.21 2.25 -5.87
C ASN A 45 -4.48 2.90 -7.23
N LEU A 46 -5.21 2.22 -8.13
CA LEU A 46 -5.64 2.84 -9.38
C LEU A 46 -6.66 3.94 -9.13
N VAL A 47 -7.67 3.68 -8.30
CA VAL A 47 -8.74 4.62 -7.97
C VAL A 47 -8.18 5.89 -7.32
N ASP A 48 -7.29 5.75 -6.35
CA ASP A 48 -6.76 6.87 -5.58
C ASP A 48 -5.80 7.76 -6.39
N ASN A 49 -5.02 7.15 -7.28
CA ASN A 49 -3.96 7.86 -8.00
C ASN A 49 -4.35 8.31 -9.41
N TYR A 50 -5.49 7.84 -9.95
CA TYR A 50 -5.92 8.21 -11.29
C TYR A 50 -7.02 9.27 -11.30
N ALA A 51 -6.62 10.54 -11.40
CA ALA A 51 -7.52 11.63 -11.73
C ALA A 51 -7.89 11.59 -13.24
N SER A 52 -9.14 11.22 -13.55
CA SER A 52 -9.48 10.58 -14.83
C SER A 52 -10.09 11.48 -15.91
N LYS A 53 -9.82 11.10 -17.18
CA LYS A 53 -10.57 11.49 -18.40
C LYS A 53 -11.53 10.40 -18.90
N PHE A 54 -11.39 9.18 -18.38
CA PHE A 54 -12.21 7.99 -18.68
C PHE A 54 -13.34 7.77 -17.66
N GLY A 55 -13.58 8.73 -16.76
CA GLY A 55 -14.59 8.68 -15.70
C GLY A 55 -13.98 8.41 -14.32
N ASP A 56 -14.68 8.83 -13.28
CA ASP A 56 -14.25 8.64 -11.89
C ASP A 56 -14.35 7.15 -11.55
N PHE A 57 -13.20 6.53 -11.26
CA PHE A 57 -13.13 5.12 -10.94
C PHE A 57 -13.54 4.87 -9.47
N TYR A 58 -14.06 3.69 -9.21
CA TYR A 58 -14.30 3.14 -7.88
C TYR A 58 -14.10 1.63 -7.90
N VAL A 59 -13.74 1.03 -6.77
CA VAL A 59 -13.69 -0.43 -6.63
C VAL A 59 -15.09 -0.94 -6.32
N ALA A 60 -15.55 -1.95 -7.06
CA ALA A 60 -16.85 -2.58 -6.86
C ALA A 60 -16.86 -3.45 -5.60
N ASP A 61 -18.05 -3.58 -5.00
CA ASP A 61 -18.27 -4.44 -3.83
C ASP A 61 -17.81 -5.88 -4.07
N GLY A 62 -17.25 -6.50 -3.01
CA GLY A 62 -16.80 -7.89 -3.06
C GLY A 62 -15.39 -8.09 -3.61
N ALA A 63 -14.56 -7.03 -3.62
CA ALA A 63 -13.14 -7.15 -3.86
C ALA A 63 -12.46 -8.06 -2.81
N THR A 64 -11.46 -8.81 -3.26
CA THR A 64 -10.65 -9.74 -2.48
C THR A 64 -9.22 -9.67 -2.97
N SER A 65 -8.28 -10.24 -2.21
CA SER A 65 -6.88 -10.38 -2.61
C SER A 65 -6.67 -11.10 -3.95
N ASP A 66 -7.61 -11.97 -4.35
CA ASP A 66 -7.54 -12.74 -5.60
C ASP A 66 -8.32 -12.12 -6.76
N SER A 67 -9.33 -11.29 -6.48
CA SER A 67 -10.10 -10.61 -7.52
C SER A 67 -10.70 -9.31 -7.05
N ALA A 68 -10.51 -8.27 -7.86
CA ALA A 68 -11.11 -6.96 -7.66
C ALA A 68 -11.59 -6.40 -9.00
N THR A 69 -12.61 -5.54 -8.97
CA THR A 69 -13.14 -4.91 -10.16
C THR A 69 -13.18 -3.41 -9.97
N VAL A 70 -12.47 -2.68 -10.83
CA VAL A 70 -12.57 -1.22 -10.92
C VAL A 70 -13.65 -0.87 -11.93
N MET A 71 -14.58 -0.01 -11.54
CA MET A 71 -15.70 0.44 -12.36
C MET A 71 -15.73 1.96 -12.46
N THR A 72 -16.41 2.48 -13.48
CA THR A 72 -16.87 3.87 -13.48
C THR A 72 -18.25 3.95 -14.13
N ASP A 73 -19.08 4.84 -13.60
CA ASP A 73 -20.38 5.16 -14.16
C ASP A 73 -20.20 6.18 -15.28
N THR A 74 -20.43 5.74 -16.52
CA THR A 74 -20.10 6.58 -17.68
C THR A 74 -21.14 7.69 -17.92
N GLY A 75 -22.30 7.61 -17.25
CA GLY A 75 -23.48 8.43 -17.54
C GLY A 75 -24.08 8.23 -18.94
N SER A 76 -23.60 7.24 -19.70
CA SER A 76 -24.00 6.98 -21.09
C SER A 76 -25.10 5.94 -21.18
N ALA A 77 -26.15 6.23 -21.94
CA ALA A 77 -27.16 5.23 -22.32
C ALA A 77 -26.61 4.10 -23.22
N ARG A 78 -25.37 4.22 -23.72
CA ARG A 78 -24.75 3.24 -24.64
C ARG A 78 -23.88 2.22 -23.92
N LEU A 79 -23.30 2.59 -22.78
CA LEU A 79 -22.48 1.72 -21.96
C LEU A 79 -22.59 2.23 -20.52
N ALA A 80 -23.42 1.61 -19.68
CA ALA A 80 -23.71 2.17 -18.35
C ALA A 80 -22.44 2.28 -17.47
N HIS A 81 -21.55 1.29 -17.58
CA HIS A 81 -20.32 1.23 -16.79
C HIS A 81 -19.13 0.88 -17.67
N THR A 82 -17.96 1.37 -17.29
CA THR A 82 -16.68 0.79 -17.68
C THR A 82 -16.29 -0.26 -16.64
N GLN A 83 -15.53 -1.29 -17.02
CA GLN A 83 -15.00 -2.30 -16.10
C GLN A 83 -13.53 -2.64 -16.41
N ILE A 84 -12.73 -2.76 -15.35
CA ILE A 84 -11.39 -3.37 -15.35
C ILE A 84 -11.39 -4.42 -14.24
N VAL A 85 -11.20 -5.68 -14.60
CA VAL A 85 -11.08 -6.77 -13.62
C VAL A 85 -9.61 -7.07 -13.39
N TYR A 86 -9.20 -7.03 -12.13
CA TYR A 86 -7.93 -7.54 -11.66
C TYR A 86 -8.15 -8.96 -11.13
N ARG A 87 -7.27 -9.89 -11.49
CA ARG A 87 -7.33 -11.28 -11.03
C ARG A 87 -5.95 -11.84 -10.79
N ASN A 88 -5.77 -12.47 -9.63
CA ASN A 88 -4.61 -13.30 -9.37
C ASN A 88 -4.83 -14.69 -9.99
N SER A 89 -3.88 -15.16 -10.78
CA SER A 89 -3.97 -16.42 -11.52
C SER A 89 -2.59 -17.04 -11.70
N ASP A 90 -2.45 -18.29 -11.24
CA ASP A 90 -1.27 -19.12 -11.49
C ASP A 90 -1.05 -19.40 -12.99
N SER A 91 -2.08 -19.13 -13.81
CA SER A 91 -2.06 -19.28 -15.26
C SER A 91 -2.19 -17.94 -15.98
N ALA A 92 -1.74 -16.84 -15.36
CA ALA A 92 -1.94 -15.47 -15.83
C ALA A 92 -1.60 -15.26 -17.30
N LYS A 93 -0.47 -15.81 -17.77
CA LYS A 93 -0.08 -15.74 -19.17
C LYS A 93 -1.10 -16.39 -20.12
N SER A 94 -1.59 -17.58 -19.78
CA SER A 94 -2.58 -18.32 -20.59
C SER A 94 -3.93 -17.60 -20.61
N ASP A 95 -4.34 -17.04 -19.47
CA ASP A 95 -5.55 -16.24 -19.34
C ASP A 95 -5.44 -14.97 -20.19
N TYR A 96 -4.30 -14.27 -20.12
CA TYR A 96 -3.99 -13.14 -20.97
C TYR A 96 -4.06 -13.50 -22.46
N GLU A 97 -3.44 -14.59 -22.91
CA GLU A 97 -3.45 -14.99 -24.32
C GLU A 97 -4.88 -15.21 -24.83
N THR A 98 -5.75 -15.78 -24.00
CA THR A 98 -7.17 -15.96 -24.28
C THR A 98 -7.90 -14.62 -24.39
N LEU A 99 -7.67 -13.72 -23.44
CA LEU A 99 -8.28 -12.38 -23.43
C LEU A 99 -7.77 -11.52 -24.59
N ALA A 100 -6.48 -11.55 -24.90
CA ALA A 100 -5.88 -10.83 -26.02
C ALA A 100 -6.47 -11.26 -27.35
N ALA A 101 -6.70 -12.57 -27.55
CA ALA A 101 -7.41 -13.09 -28.71
C ALA A 101 -8.86 -12.58 -28.77
N ALA A 102 -9.56 -12.52 -27.62
CA ALA A 102 -10.91 -11.98 -27.53
C ALA A 102 -10.97 -10.47 -27.84
N VAL A 103 -9.99 -9.69 -27.39
CA VAL A 103 -9.86 -8.25 -27.71
C VAL A 103 -9.64 -8.05 -29.21
N ALA A 104 -8.70 -8.80 -29.80
CA ALA A 104 -8.38 -8.70 -31.22
C ALA A 104 -9.57 -9.13 -32.12
N ALA A 105 -10.43 -10.03 -31.62
CA ALA A 105 -11.63 -10.48 -32.31
C ALA A 105 -12.85 -9.57 -32.09
N LYS A 106 -12.76 -8.51 -31.28
CA LYS A 106 -13.89 -7.60 -31.04
C LYS A 106 -14.37 -7.02 -32.37
N GLU A 107 -15.67 -7.13 -32.59
CA GLU A 107 -16.29 -6.44 -33.72
C GLU A 107 -16.46 -4.96 -33.42
N GLY A 108 -16.47 -4.19 -34.50
CA GLY A 108 -16.70 -2.77 -34.45
C GLY A 108 -18.04 -2.37 -33.84
N PHE A 109 -18.06 -1.35 -32.99
CA PHE A 109 -19.32 -0.76 -32.52
C PHE A 109 -19.96 0.07 -33.64
N MET A 110 -21.23 -0.21 -33.98
CA MET A 110 -21.97 0.51 -35.04
C MET A 110 -21.22 0.59 -36.40
N GLY A 111 -20.44 -0.43 -36.73
CA GLY A 111 -19.67 -0.49 -37.99
C GLY A 111 -18.32 0.25 -37.98
N ALA A 112 -17.88 0.77 -36.82
CA ALA A 112 -16.56 1.36 -36.68
C ALA A 112 -15.48 0.29 -36.54
N THR A 113 -14.48 0.25 -37.41
CA THR A 113 -13.41 -0.75 -37.32
C THR A 113 -12.52 -0.51 -36.09
N PRO A 114 -12.29 -1.51 -35.22
CA PRO A 114 -11.34 -1.40 -34.14
C PRO A 114 -9.92 -1.18 -34.68
N SER A 115 -9.13 -0.40 -33.96
CA SER A 115 -7.72 -0.16 -34.28
C SER A 115 -6.87 -0.44 -33.05
N GLN A 116 -5.74 -1.11 -33.25
CA GLN A 116 -4.80 -1.37 -32.17
C GLN A 116 -4.20 -0.05 -31.69
N ILE A 117 -4.14 0.14 -30.38
CA ILE A 117 -3.43 1.28 -29.79
C ILE A 117 -1.94 0.95 -29.78
N THR A 118 -1.13 1.83 -30.35
CA THR A 118 0.33 1.66 -30.45
C THR A 118 1.05 2.84 -29.80
N GLY A 119 2.30 2.64 -29.39
CA GLY A 119 3.11 3.71 -28.79
C GLY A 119 2.79 4.04 -27.32
N ILE A 120 2.07 3.16 -26.62
CA ILE A 120 1.98 3.15 -25.15
C ILE A 120 3.24 2.45 -24.61
N ASP A 121 3.80 2.98 -23.53
CA ASP A 121 4.88 2.33 -22.80
C ASP A 121 4.31 1.09 -22.07
N THR A 122 4.84 -0.07 -22.40
CA THR A 122 4.40 -1.36 -21.83
C THR A 122 5.46 -1.98 -20.94
N ASP A 123 6.50 -1.24 -20.55
CA ASP A 123 7.68 -1.80 -19.87
C ASP A 123 7.36 -2.46 -18.51
N GLY A 124 6.19 -2.20 -17.91
CA GLY A 124 5.72 -2.86 -16.69
C GLY A 124 4.70 -3.99 -16.90
N PHE A 125 4.35 -4.31 -18.15
CA PHE A 125 3.51 -5.46 -18.48
C PHE A 125 4.36 -6.52 -19.18
N GLU A 126 4.21 -7.77 -18.78
CA GLU A 126 4.80 -8.91 -19.51
C GLU A 126 4.03 -9.21 -20.80
N GLY A 127 2.73 -8.90 -20.82
CA GLY A 127 1.91 -8.92 -22.02
C GLY A 127 0.86 -7.83 -21.97
N PHE A 128 0.65 -7.14 -23.09
CA PHE A 128 -0.32 -6.06 -23.22
C PHE A 128 -0.92 -6.05 -24.63
N THR A 129 -2.24 -5.99 -24.71
CA THR A 129 -2.99 -5.83 -25.96
C THR A 129 -4.14 -4.87 -25.72
N ALA A 130 -4.21 -3.78 -26.48
CA ALA A 130 -5.29 -2.81 -26.41
C ALA A 130 -5.77 -2.37 -27.79
N TYR A 131 -7.09 -2.30 -27.95
CA TYR A 131 -7.77 -1.85 -29.16
C TYR A 131 -8.78 -0.76 -28.82
N LYS A 132 -8.82 0.28 -29.64
CA LYS A 132 -9.82 1.34 -29.54
C LYS A 132 -10.84 1.26 -30.66
N ILE A 133 -12.05 1.73 -30.35
CA ILE A 133 -13.13 1.97 -31.30
C ILE A 133 -13.54 3.43 -31.16
N ASP A 134 -13.20 4.22 -32.17
CA ASP A 134 -13.60 5.63 -32.25
C ASP A 134 -14.95 5.72 -32.96
N VAL A 135 -15.94 6.28 -32.27
CA VAL A 135 -17.31 6.39 -32.80
C VAL A 135 -17.67 7.86 -32.94
N GLN A 136 -17.97 8.25 -34.18
CA GLN A 136 -18.47 9.58 -34.51
C GLN A 136 -19.78 9.45 -35.30
N VAL A 137 -20.89 9.79 -34.66
CA VAL A 137 -22.22 9.80 -35.29
C VAL A 137 -22.67 11.24 -35.48
N GLY A 138 -22.60 11.71 -36.72
CA GLY A 138 -22.94 13.09 -37.08
C GLY A 138 -22.08 14.12 -36.33
N THR A 139 -22.71 15.23 -35.92
CA THR A 139 -22.07 16.30 -35.16
C THR A 139 -22.30 16.21 -33.64
N MET A 140 -23.12 15.26 -33.18
CA MET A 140 -23.65 15.25 -31.82
C MET A 140 -23.07 14.17 -30.90
N THR A 141 -22.51 13.09 -31.43
CA THR A 141 -21.99 12.00 -30.60
C THR A 141 -20.57 11.65 -31.02
N LYS A 142 -19.63 11.84 -30.10
CA LYS A 142 -18.23 11.42 -30.21
C LYS A 142 -17.83 10.72 -28.92
N PHE A 143 -17.29 9.52 -29.03
CA PHE A 143 -16.71 8.79 -27.91
C PHE A 143 -15.69 7.77 -28.42
N THR A 144 -14.85 7.31 -27.51
CA THR A 144 -13.93 6.21 -27.74
C THR A 144 -14.22 5.10 -26.74
N ILE A 145 -14.23 3.85 -27.20
CA ILE A 145 -14.24 2.66 -26.34
C ILE A 145 -12.88 1.96 -26.47
N VAL A 146 -12.27 1.58 -25.36
CA VAL A 146 -11.01 0.83 -25.34
C VAL A 146 -11.22 -0.53 -24.70
N TYR A 147 -10.91 -1.58 -25.44
CA TYR A 147 -10.83 -2.93 -24.92
C TYR A 147 -9.37 -3.30 -24.76
N PHE A 148 -9.02 -3.91 -23.64
CA PHE A 148 -7.65 -4.33 -23.40
C PHE A 148 -7.58 -5.60 -22.56
N ALA A 149 -6.42 -6.25 -22.66
CA ALA A 149 -5.99 -7.34 -21.81
C ALA A 149 -4.51 -7.13 -21.51
N ALA A 150 -4.10 -7.36 -20.27
CA ALA A 150 -2.70 -7.28 -19.88
C ALA A 150 -2.38 -8.25 -18.75
N TYR A 151 -1.10 -8.56 -18.54
CA TYR A 151 -0.65 -9.29 -17.36
C TYR A 151 0.77 -8.88 -16.94
N SER A 152 1.08 -9.08 -15.66
CA SER A 152 2.40 -8.90 -15.05
C SER A 152 2.50 -9.84 -13.85
N GLY A 153 3.52 -10.70 -13.79
CA GLY A 153 3.58 -11.80 -12.83
C GLY A 153 2.31 -12.66 -12.87
N ASN A 154 1.69 -12.87 -11.70
CA ASN A 154 0.45 -13.65 -11.56
C ASN A 154 -0.83 -12.81 -11.73
N VAL A 155 -0.74 -11.51 -12.01
CA VAL A 155 -1.92 -10.64 -12.13
C VAL A 155 -2.33 -10.45 -13.57
N VAL A 156 -3.61 -10.73 -13.83
CA VAL A 156 -4.28 -10.53 -15.11
C VAL A 156 -5.24 -9.34 -15.01
N LEU A 157 -5.20 -8.49 -16.02
CA LEU A 157 -6.11 -7.37 -16.21
C LEU A 157 -7.03 -7.64 -17.40
N ASP A 158 -8.33 -7.61 -17.13
CA ASP A 158 -9.39 -7.83 -18.12
C ASP A 158 -10.26 -6.58 -18.25
N GLY A 159 -10.07 -5.86 -19.37
CA GLY A 159 -10.94 -4.78 -19.84
C GLY A 159 -11.75 -5.19 -21.08
N THR A 160 -12.01 -6.48 -21.25
CA THR A 160 -12.68 -7.02 -22.45
C THR A 160 -14.20 -6.93 -22.37
N ASN A 161 -14.74 -6.92 -21.14
CA ASN A 161 -16.14 -6.68 -20.85
C ASN A 161 -16.33 -5.21 -20.46
N ASN A 162 -17.25 -4.53 -21.13
CA ASN A 162 -17.56 -3.13 -20.85
C ASN A 162 -16.31 -2.22 -20.79
N GLY A 163 -15.49 -2.24 -21.85
CA GLY A 163 -14.19 -1.55 -21.90
C GLY A 163 -14.24 -0.04 -21.59
N LEU A 164 -13.06 0.58 -21.48
CA LEU A 164 -12.92 1.98 -21.05
C LEU A 164 -13.66 2.94 -21.97
N TYR A 165 -14.58 3.73 -21.40
CA TYR A 165 -15.41 4.65 -22.15
C TYR A 165 -14.97 6.10 -21.97
N HIS A 166 -14.61 6.75 -23.07
CA HIS A 166 -14.27 8.17 -23.11
C HIS A 166 -15.39 8.98 -23.78
N ALA A 167 -16.11 9.77 -23.00
CA ALA A 167 -17.29 10.51 -23.48
C ALA A 167 -16.95 11.89 -24.08
N GLY A 168 -17.74 12.36 -25.05
CA GLY A 168 -17.76 13.76 -25.49
C GLY A 168 -16.66 14.15 -26.48
N SER A 169 -15.58 13.39 -26.58
CA SER A 169 -14.54 13.53 -27.61
C SER A 169 -13.89 12.19 -27.92
N LEU A 170 -13.09 12.17 -28.99
CA LEU A 170 -12.19 11.04 -29.24
C LEU A 170 -11.01 11.14 -28.28
N ALA A 171 -10.64 10.01 -27.68
CA ALA A 171 -9.49 9.93 -26.79
C ALA A 171 -8.18 10.11 -27.59
N THR A 172 -7.23 10.80 -26.96
CA THR A 172 -5.91 11.09 -27.51
C THR A 172 -4.87 10.09 -27.03
N ASP A 173 -3.74 9.99 -27.75
CA ASP A 173 -2.62 9.12 -27.35
C ASP A 173 -2.08 9.45 -25.96
N SER A 174 -2.09 10.73 -25.57
CA SER A 174 -1.72 11.16 -24.22
C SER A 174 -2.69 10.66 -23.14
N GLU A 175 -3.98 10.57 -23.44
CA GLU A 175 -4.99 10.07 -22.50
C GLU A 175 -4.89 8.55 -22.36
N PHE A 176 -4.59 7.82 -23.44
CA PHE A 176 -4.27 6.39 -23.34
C PHE A 176 -3.02 6.14 -22.50
N LYS A 177 -1.94 6.89 -22.75
CA LYS A 177 -0.72 6.79 -21.93
C LYS A 177 -1.02 7.07 -20.45
N SER A 178 -1.78 8.12 -20.17
CA SER A 178 -2.13 8.47 -18.80
C SER A 178 -2.86 7.35 -18.07
N VAL A 179 -3.88 6.73 -18.68
CA VAL A 179 -4.65 5.66 -18.02
C VAL A 179 -3.82 4.38 -17.88
N PHE A 180 -3.09 3.97 -18.91
CA PHE A 180 -2.30 2.72 -18.86
C PHE A 180 -1.07 2.84 -17.98
N SER A 181 -0.44 4.02 -17.89
CA SER A 181 0.62 4.27 -16.91
C SER A 181 0.08 4.23 -15.48
N ALA A 182 -1.12 4.74 -15.22
CA ALA A 182 -1.73 4.64 -13.89
C ALA A 182 -2.05 3.18 -13.52
N ILE A 183 -2.60 2.40 -14.46
CA ILE A 183 -2.82 0.96 -14.28
C ILE A 183 -1.49 0.25 -13.98
N GLN A 184 -0.44 0.54 -14.74
CA GLN A 184 0.89 -0.03 -14.52
C GLN A 184 1.45 0.34 -13.13
N SER A 185 1.35 1.61 -12.74
CA SER A 185 1.78 2.06 -11.41
C SER A 185 0.99 1.44 -10.27
N SER A 186 -0.26 1.04 -10.53
CA SER A 186 -1.09 0.33 -9.55
C SER A 186 -0.63 -1.11 -9.33
N LEU A 187 -0.02 -1.75 -10.34
CA LEU A 187 0.57 -3.08 -10.23
C LEU A 187 1.88 -3.10 -9.43
N THR A 188 2.69 -2.05 -9.52
CA THR A 188 3.97 -1.95 -8.80
C THR A 188 3.82 -1.56 -7.32
N GLN A 189 2.68 -0.98 -6.94
CA GLN A 189 2.35 -0.63 -5.54
C GLN A 189 1.64 -1.79 -4.81
N SER A 190 1.82 -3.01 -5.33
CA SER A 190 1.30 -4.25 -4.75
C SER A 190 2.31 -5.00 -3.90
N CYS A 191 3.49 -4.41 -3.62
CA CYS A 191 4.27 -4.86 -2.46
C CYS A 191 3.27 -4.90 -1.31
N SER A 192 2.92 -6.11 -0.91
CA SER A 192 1.76 -6.40 -0.09
C SER A 192 1.80 -5.46 1.10
N ARG A 193 0.73 -4.69 1.32
CA ARG A 193 0.54 -4.15 2.66
C ARG A 193 0.43 -5.36 3.56
N SER A 194 1.54 -5.65 4.22
CA SER A 194 1.72 -6.80 5.06
C SER A 194 2.07 -6.26 6.40
N ALA A 195 1.25 -6.57 7.40
CA ALA A 195 1.54 -6.22 8.77
C ALA A 195 2.93 -6.73 9.16
N ALA A 196 3.35 -7.90 8.65
CA ALA A 196 4.70 -8.42 8.84
C ALA A 196 5.78 -7.49 8.27
N ASN A 197 5.60 -6.97 7.05
CA ASN A 197 6.52 -6.01 6.45
C ASN A 197 6.56 -4.68 7.23
N MET A 198 5.42 -4.19 7.70
CA MET A 198 5.35 -2.99 8.54
C MET A 198 6.09 -3.19 9.87
N ALA A 199 5.91 -4.34 10.52
CA ALA A 199 6.62 -4.67 11.75
C ALA A 199 8.13 -4.81 11.51
N ALA A 200 8.54 -5.45 10.42
CA ALA A 200 9.94 -5.58 10.04
C ALA A 200 10.57 -4.22 9.69
N TYR A 201 9.84 -3.33 9.03
CA TYR A 201 10.34 -1.98 8.74
C TYR A 201 10.66 -1.22 10.03
N VAL A 202 9.80 -1.31 11.05
CA VAL A 202 10.07 -0.69 12.35
C VAL A 202 11.30 -1.29 13.03
N ASP A 203 11.45 -2.61 13.03
CA ASP A 203 12.64 -3.32 13.53
C ASP A 203 13.93 -2.79 12.84
N GLU A 204 13.94 -2.76 11.51
CA GLU A 204 15.14 -2.39 10.74
C GLU A 204 15.45 -0.88 10.75
N SER A 205 14.41 -0.04 10.78
CA SER A 205 14.54 1.40 10.51
C SER A 205 14.53 2.25 11.77
N TYR A 206 13.94 1.77 12.87
CA TYR A 206 13.91 2.52 14.12
C TYR A 206 15.11 2.17 15.02
N SER A 207 15.86 3.20 15.38
CA SER A 207 16.79 3.15 16.50
C SER A 207 16.61 4.39 17.35
N GLY A 208 16.23 4.20 18.62
CA GLY A 208 15.93 5.31 19.52
C GLY A 208 15.67 4.88 20.96
N GLY A 209 15.27 5.82 21.80
CA GLY A 209 15.17 5.60 23.25
C GLY A 209 14.00 4.73 23.72
N PHE A 210 13.11 4.28 22.81
CA PHE A 210 12.06 3.30 23.10
C PHE A 210 12.52 1.83 22.98
N GLY A 211 13.80 1.61 22.72
CA GLY A 211 14.40 0.29 22.57
C GLY A 211 14.49 -0.16 21.12
N ASP A 212 15.29 -1.19 20.89
CA ASP A 212 15.39 -1.84 19.60
C ASP A 212 14.20 -2.80 19.46
N PHE A 213 13.47 -2.67 18.36
CA PHE A 213 12.32 -3.54 18.08
C PHE A 213 12.78 -4.85 17.45
N TYR A 214 11.92 -5.86 17.55
CA TYR A 214 12.01 -7.10 16.79
C TYR A 214 10.59 -7.57 16.42
N VAL A 215 10.47 -8.31 15.34
CA VAL A 215 9.19 -8.89 14.92
C VAL A 215 8.83 -10.08 15.83
N VAL A 216 7.60 -10.09 16.35
CA VAL A 216 7.09 -11.18 17.20
C VAL A 216 6.74 -12.41 16.36
N ASP A 217 7.05 -13.59 16.87
CA ASP A 217 6.67 -14.88 16.28
C ASP A 217 5.16 -14.95 15.98
N GLY A 218 4.81 -15.48 14.79
CA GLY A 218 3.43 -15.56 14.32
C GLY A 218 2.96 -14.33 13.54
N ALA A 219 3.88 -13.47 13.10
CA ALA A 219 3.60 -12.42 12.13
C ALA A 219 3.02 -13.00 10.82
N SER A 220 2.06 -12.27 10.27
CA SER A 220 1.36 -12.62 9.03
C SER A 220 1.09 -11.35 8.21
N ALA A 221 0.59 -11.52 6.98
CA ALA A 221 0.19 -10.40 6.16
C ALA A 221 -0.92 -9.54 6.81
N ASP A 222 -1.88 -10.17 7.51
CA ASP A 222 -3.02 -9.45 8.09
C ASP A 222 -2.71 -8.83 9.44
N THR A 223 -1.86 -9.48 10.24
CA THR A 223 -1.51 -9.00 11.58
C THR A 223 -0.08 -9.38 11.95
N ALA A 224 0.62 -8.42 12.55
CA ALA A 224 1.96 -8.63 13.10
C ALA A 224 2.25 -7.61 14.20
N SER A 225 3.35 -7.80 14.92
CA SER A 225 3.74 -6.88 15.98
C SER A 225 5.25 -6.67 15.99
N ALA A 226 5.64 -5.41 16.13
CA ALA A 226 6.98 -5.01 16.50
C ALA A 226 7.03 -4.89 18.03
N GLN A 227 7.98 -5.58 18.66
CA GLN A 227 8.12 -5.61 20.11
C GLN A 227 9.52 -5.15 20.53
N ALA A 228 9.62 -4.36 21.59
CA ALA A 228 10.89 -3.96 22.18
C ALA A 228 10.98 -4.43 23.64
N ASP A 229 12.13 -4.99 24.02
CA ASP A 229 12.42 -5.37 25.40
C ASP A 229 12.74 -4.12 26.23
N THR A 230 12.02 -3.92 27.32
CA THR A 230 12.13 -2.67 28.11
C THR A 230 13.12 -2.77 29.27
N GLY A 231 13.52 -3.99 29.64
CA GLY A 231 14.24 -4.30 30.88
C GLY A 231 13.45 -4.05 32.17
N SER A 232 12.15 -3.69 32.09
CA SER A 232 11.29 -3.41 33.24
C SER A 232 10.57 -4.67 33.73
N ALA A 233 10.69 -4.97 35.02
CA ALA A 233 9.94 -6.08 35.63
C ALA A 233 8.41 -5.87 35.64
N ARG A 234 7.93 -4.63 35.43
CA ARG A 234 6.50 -4.28 35.46
C ARG A 234 5.86 -4.19 34.08
N LEU A 235 6.65 -3.87 33.06
CA LEU A 235 6.24 -3.72 31.67
C LEU A 235 7.34 -4.33 30.81
N PRO A 236 7.49 -5.67 30.77
CA PRO A 236 8.65 -6.32 30.18
C PRO A 236 8.83 -6.02 28.69
N TYR A 237 7.74 -5.69 28.00
CA TYR A 237 7.71 -5.45 26.57
C TYR A 237 6.91 -4.18 26.24
N SER A 238 7.35 -3.47 25.20
CA SER A 238 6.54 -2.52 24.46
C SER A 238 6.11 -3.16 23.15
N THR A 239 4.84 -3.08 22.78
CA THR A 239 4.33 -3.76 21.58
C THR A 239 3.54 -2.78 20.72
N VAL A 240 3.88 -2.72 19.44
CA VAL A 240 3.11 -2.03 18.41
C VAL A 240 2.55 -3.09 17.48
N THR A 241 1.23 -3.21 17.43
CA THR A 241 0.54 -4.18 16.58
C THR A 241 0.00 -3.48 15.35
N PHE A 242 0.31 -4.03 14.18
CA PHE A 242 -0.26 -3.65 12.90
C PHE A 242 -1.33 -4.67 12.53
N THR A 243 -2.51 -4.19 12.13
CA THR A 243 -3.62 -5.04 11.69
C THR A 243 -4.23 -4.43 10.44
N LEU A 244 -4.23 -5.16 9.33
CA LEU A 244 -5.02 -4.81 8.16
C LEU A 244 -6.49 -5.16 8.45
N ALA A 245 -7.37 -4.18 8.26
CA ALA A 245 -8.79 -4.38 8.48
C ALA A 245 -9.63 -3.42 7.63
N ASP A 246 -10.64 -3.95 6.95
CA ASP A 246 -11.61 -3.17 6.17
C ASP A 246 -12.37 -2.13 7.03
N ASP A 247 -12.47 -2.39 8.34
CA ASP A 247 -13.12 -1.52 9.33
C ASP A 247 -12.11 -0.86 10.28
N ALA A 248 -10.85 -0.68 9.87
CA ALA A 248 -9.77 -0.09 10.68
C ALA A 248 -10.17 1.25 11.33
N GLU A 249 -10.89 2.13 10.63
CA GLU A 249 -11.39 3.40 11.20
C GLU A 249 -12.38 3.18 12.36
N ALA A 250 -13.29 2.22 12.22
CA ALA A 250 -14.27 1.90 13.28
C ALA A 250 -13.59 1.27 14.49
N GLN A 251 -12.61 0.38 14.26
CA GLN A 251 -11.80 -0.21 15.32
C GLN A 251 -10.95 0.85 16.02
N TYR A 252 -10.35 1.77 15.26
CA TYR A 252 -9.61 2.92 15.79
C TYR A 252 -10.47 3.76 16.72
N ASN A 253 -11.69 4.13 16.33
CA ASN A 253 -12.57 4.95 17.18
C ASN A 253 -12.87 4.28 18.53
N THR A 254 -12.95 2.95 18.55
CA THR A 254 -13.09 2.17 19.78
C THR A 254 -11.81 2.23 20.62
N LEU A 255 -10.65 1.99 20.02
CA LEU A 255 -9.35 2.01 20.71
C LEU A 255 -8.93 3.40 21.17
N ALA A 256 -9.23 4.45 20.39
CA ALA A 256 -9.00 5.84 20.76
C ALA A 256 -9.69 6.18 22.08
N SER A 257 -10.92 5.69 22.29
CA SER A 257 -11.64 5.84 23.56
C SER A 257 -10.94 5.09 24.71
N VAL A 258 -10.38 3.90 24.44
CA VAL A 258 -9.60 3.13 25.44
C VAL A 258 -8.30 3.85 25.82
N VAL A 259 -7.60 4.42 24.84
CA VAL A 259 -6.35 5.18 25.05
C VAL A 259 -6.64 6.47 25.81
N ALA A 260 -7.67 7.23 25.42
CA ALA A 260 -8.07 8.45 26.12
C ALA A 260 -8.57 8.20 27.56
N ALA A 261 -9.08 7.00 27.83
CA ALA A 261 -9.49 6.58 29.16
C ALA A 261 -8.36 5.98 30.03
N LYS A 262 -7.11 5.97 29.55
CA LYS A 262 -5.99 5.43 30.33
C LYS A 262 -5.86 6.20 31.64
N GLU A 263 -5.87 5.45 32.73
CA GLU A 263 -5.62 6.02 34.05
C GLU A 263 -4.14 6.31 34.24
N GLY A 264 -3.85 7.22 35.16
CA GLY A 264 -2.49 7.53 35.56
C GLY A 264 -1.72 6.33 36.11
N PHE A 265 -0.42 6.28 35.85
CA PHE A 265 0.46 5.23 36.36
C PHE A 265 1.31 5.76 37.51
N MET A 266 1.34 5.05 38.64
CA MET A 266 2.14 5.44 39.82
C MET A 266 1.91 6.90 40.29
N GLY A 267 0.68 7.40 40.14
CA GLY A 267 0.30 8.76 40.52
C GLY A 267 0.63 9.84 39.48
N ALA A 268 1.28 9.49 38.37
CA ALA A 268 1.45 10.38 37.23
C ALA A 268 0.13 10.50 36.45
N THR A 269 -0.21 11.71 36.02
CA THR A 269 -1.42 11.96 35.20
C THR A 269 -1.05 11.85 33.72
N PRO A 270 -1.86 11.18 32.89
CA PRO A 270 -1.65 11.16 31.45
C PRO A 270 -1.80 12.56 30.85
N SER A 271 -1.01 12.83 29.81
CA SER A 271 -1.12 14.03 28.99
C SER A 271 -1.18 13.65 27.53
N GLU A 272 -2.04 14.32 26.78
CA GLU A 272 -2.18 14.08 25.34
C GLU A 272 -0.90 14.50 24.60
N VAL A 273 -0.49 13.68 23.64
CA VAL A 273 0.61 13.99 22.73
C VAL A 273 0.03 14.57 21.45
N THR A 274 0.33 15.82 21.18
CA THR A 274 -0.17 16.55 20.00
C THR A 274 0.93 16.73 18.95
N GLY A 275 0.53 16.99 17.70
CA GLY A 275 1.48 17.34 16.62
C GLY A 275 2.14 16.15 15.93
N ILE A 276 1.60 14.94 16.13
CA ILE A 276 1.97 13.75 15.35
C ILE A 276 1.25 13.81 13.99
N SER A 277 1.97 13.52 12.92
CA SER A 277 1.48 13.49 11.53
C SER A 277 1.78 12.14 10.88
N GLY A 278 1.18 11.86 9.72
CA GLY A 278 1.39 10.61 8.99
C GLY A 278 0.31 9.54 9.20
N PHE A 279 -0.78 9.89 9.90
CA PHE A 279 -1.93 9.03 10.12
C PHE A 279 -3.21 9.76 9.74
N ASP A 280 -4.21 9.02 9.27
CA ASP A 280 -5.55 9.57 9.02
C ASP A 280 -6.27 9.91 10.33
N GLY A 281 -6.00 9.12 11.37
CA GLY A 281 -6.34 9.46 12.75
C GLY A 281 -5.35 8.88 13.75
N ILE A 282 -5.06 9.65 14.80
CA ILE A 282 -4.22 9.23 15.92
C ILE A 282 -4.73 9.80 17.23
N THR A 283 -4.73 8.95 18.26
CA THR A 283 -4.92 9.34 19.66
C THR A 283 -3.74 8.81 20.46
N ALA A 284 -2.96 9.70 21.06
CA ALA A 284 -1.75 9.33 21.79
C ALA A 284 -1.68 10.06 23.13
N TYR A 285 -1.32 9.34 24.19
CA TYR A 285 -1.17 9.86 25.54
C TYR A 285 0.13 9.37 26.16
N LYS A 286 0.86 10.28 26.79
CA LYS A 286 2.07 9.97 27.54
C LYS A 286 1.85 10.09 29.04
N ILE A 287 2.51 9.21 29.79
CA ILE A 287 2.54 9.19 31.25
C ILE A 287 4.00 9.28 31.70
N ASP A 288 4.38 10.46 32.21
CA ASP A 288 5.71 10.71 32.74
C ASP A 288 5.77 10.34 34.23
N VAL A 289 6.52 9.31 34.55
CA VAL A 289 6.64 8.80 35.92
C VAL A 289 7.98 9.22 36.49
N GLN A 290 7.93 10.02 37.54
CA GLN A 290 9.10 10.38 38.33
C GLN A 290 8.87 10.06 39.81
N VAL A 291 9.55 9.03 40.31
CA VAL A 291 9.51 8.64 41.73
C VAL A 291 10.87 8.87 42.36
N GLY A 292 10.92 9.86 43.25
CA GLY A 292 12.16 10.28 43.89
C GLY A 292 13.19 10.79 42.88
N THR A 293 14.47 10.52 43.15
CA THR A 293 15.60 10.94 42.30
C THR A 293 16.14 9.84 41.40
N MET A 294 15.70 8.59 41.57
CA MET A 294 16.30 7.42 40.90
C MET A 294 15.40 6.75 39.85
N THR A 295 14.08 6.97 39.88
CA THR A 295 13.16 6.34 38.92
C THR A 295 12.51 7.40 38.06
N LYS A 296 12.86 7.41 36.78
CA LYS A 296 12.23 8.22 35.73
C LYS A 296 12.03 7.38 34.49
N PHE A 297 10.83 7.42 33.93
CA PHE A 297 10.50 6.80 32.65
C PHE A 297 9.24 7.46 32.08
N THR A 298 9.03 7.29 30.78
CA THR A 298 7.78 7.68 30.10
C THR A 298 7.12 6.44 29.51
N ILE A 299 5.80 6.35 29.63
CA ILE A 299 5.00 5.38 28.88
C ILE A 299 4.14 6.14 27.88
N VAL A 300 4.12 5.73 26.61
CA VAL A 300 3.24 6.29 25.58
C VAL A 300 2.25 5.22 25.13
N TYR A 301 0.96 5.48 25.33
CA TYR A 301 -0.12 4.68 24.76
C TYR A 301 -0.67 5.39 23.55
N PHE A 302 -0.90 4.67 22.46
CA PHE A 302 -1.56 5.26 21.30
C PHE A 302 -2.37 4.23 20.53
N ALA A 303 -3.32 4.75 19.76
CA ALA A 303 -3.99 4.06 18.69
C ALA A 303 -3.96 4.99 17.47
N ALA A 304 -3.73 4.43 16.29
CA ALA A 304 -3.77 5.18 15.04
C ALA A 304 -4.42 4.32 13.95
N TYR A 305 -4.88 4.97 12.89
CA TYR A 305 -5.18 4.29 11.65
C TYR A 305 -4.72 5.13 10.46
N SER A 306 -4.35 4.45 9.40
CA SER A 306 -4.00 5.06 8.13
C SER A 306 -4.24 4.05 7.03
N HIS A 307 -5.03 4.43 6.02
CA HIS A 307 -5.24 3.65 4.79
C HIS A 307 -5.54 2.14 5.03
N GLY A 308 -6.55 1.82 5.85
CA GLY A 308 -6.94 0.42 6.11
C GLY A 308 -6.03 -0.36 7.07
N VAL A 309 -5.01 0.28 7.64
CA VAL A 309 -4.15 -0.29 8.68
C VAL A 309 -4.53 0.31 10.03
N LEU A 310 -4.87 -0.56 10.97
CA LEU A 310 -5.00 -0.24 12.38
C LEU A 310 -3.66 -0.44 13.08
N ILE A 311 -3.24 0.55 13.88
CA ILE A 311 -2.02 0.49 14.68
C ILE A 311 -2.39 0.62 16.16
N ASP A 312 -2.10 -0.42 16.93
CA ASP A 312 -2.46 -0.51 18.35
C ASP A 312 -1.21 -0.60 19.25
N CYS A 313 -1.13 0.31 20.21
CA CYS A 313 -0.19 0.26 21.33
C CYS A 313 -0.91 0.58 22.65
N SER A 314 -2.19 0.24 22.74
CA SER A 314 -3.04 0.55 23.89
C SER A 314 -2.80 -0.38 25.09
N ASN A 315 -2.31 -1.61 24.88
CA ASN A 315 -2.19 -2.59 25.97
C ASN A 315 -0.89 -2.46 26.77
N THR A 316 0.27 -2.51 26.10
CA THR A 316 1.59 -2.51 26.75
C THR A 316 2.22 -1.12 26.79
N GLY A 317 1.97 -0.28 25.79
CA GLY A 317 2.53 1.07 25.68
C GLY A 317 4.02 1.05 25.34
N LEU A 318 4.51 2.13 24.75
CA LEU A 318 5.93 2.34 24.48
C LEU A 318 6.63 2.83 25.75
N TYR A 319 7.63 2.08 26.21
CA TYR A 319 8.36 2.38 27.44
C TYR A 319 9.71 3.02 27.16
N PHE A 320 9.88 4.28 27.58
CA PHE A 320 11.16 4.99 27.53
C PHE A 320 11.91 4.82 28.86
N ALA A 321 12.97 4.03 28.86
CA ALA A 321 13.67 3.66 30.09
C ALA A 321 14.63 4.76 30.59
N GLY A 322 14.64 5.01 31.90
CA GLY A 322 15.72 5.74 32.59
C GLY A 322 15.69 7.28 32.47
N SER A 323 14.83 7.84 31.61
CA SER A 323 14.54 9.28 31.57
C SER A 323 13.12 9.56 31.10
N LEU A 324 12.73 10.84 31.10
CA LEU A 324 11.47 11.27 30.49
C LEU A 324 11.70 11.48 29.00
N ALA A 325 10.82 10.93 28.17
CA ALA A 325 10.87 11.10 26.72
C ALA A 325 10.53 12.55 26.35
N GLY A 326 11.40 13.17 25.54
CA GLY A 326 11.10 14.45 24.92
C GLY A 326 10.12 14.28 23.76
N ASP A 327 9.53 15.39 23.32
CA ASP A 327 8.61 15.37 22.19
C ASP A 327 9.30 14.90 20.89
N SER A 328 10.61 15.16 20.74
CA SER A 328 11.42 14.64 19.62
C SER A 328 11.59 13.12 19.65
N ASP A 329 11.70 12.52 20.84
CA ASP A 329 11.84 11.06 20.98
C ASP A 329 10.54 10.37 20.55
N ILE A 330 9.41 10.93 20.97
CA ILE A 330 8.08 10.44 20.60
C ILE A 330 7.82 10.66 19.10
N ALA A 331 8.15 11.85 18.57
CA ALA A 331 8.00 12.12 17.15
C ALA A 331 8.85 11.16 16.30
N SER A 332 10.07 10.82 16.73
CA SER A 332 10.94 9.91 15.99
C SER A 332 10.37 8.49 15.88
N VAL A 333 9.80 7.94 16.96
CA VAL A 333 9.20 6.59 16.89
C VAL A 333 7.89 6.59 16.11
N MET A 334 7.07 7.64 16.27
CA MET A 334 5.83 7.79 15.51
C MET A 334 6.08 7.96 14.02
N GLN A 335 7.16 8.66 13.64
CA GLN A 335 7.57 8.78 12.25
C GLN A 335 7.98 7.43 11.67
N ALA A 336 8.78 6.63 12.38
CA ALA A 336 9.16 5.29 11.91
C ALA A 336 7.95 4.37 11.73
N ILE A 337 6.97 4.43 12.64
CA ILE A 337 5.71 3.69 12.55
C ILE A 337 4.86 4.18 11.36
N SER A 338 4.81 5.49 11.14
CA SER A 338 4.14 6.07 9.97
C SER A 338 4.81 5.61 8.69
N ASP A 339 6.13 5.75 8.59
CA ASP A 339 6.92 5.38 7.40
C ASP A 339 6.72 3.89 7.07
N ALA A 340 6.61 3.03 8.08
CA ALA A 340 6.30 1.61 7.89
C ALA A 340 4.98 1.35 7.15
N VAL A 341 3.95 2.20 7.34
CA VAL A 341 2.65 2.05 6.64
C VAL A 341 2.72 2.48 5.17
N TYR A 342 3.72 3.29 4.81
CA TYR A 342 3.93 3.83 3.47
C TYR A 342 5.11 3.18 2.72
N ALA A 343 5.87 2.30 3.39
CA ALA A 343 6.98 1.54 2.83
C ALA A 343 6.47 0.36 2.00
#